data_AF-A0A327UGI4-F1
#
_entry.id   AF-A0A327UGI4-F1
#
_cell.length_a   1.000
_cell.length_b   1.000
_cell.length_c   1.000
_cell.angle_alpha   90.00
_cell.angle_beta   90.00
_cell.angle_gamma   90.00
#
_symmetry.space_group_name_H-M   'P 1'
#
loop_
_entity.id
_entity.type
_entity.pdbx_description
1 polymer ?
#
loop_
_entity_poly.entity_id
_entity_poly.type
_entity_poly.pdbx_seq_one_letter_code
_entity_poly.pdbx_strand_id
1 'polypeptide(L)'
;MTEGSGSSDGGGGDTPPPFQRATAALNAARTRPEVQLSALPAPKRLAPFSCAVSAAVMDPADDEAELADGRFVLLHDPSGQESWHSTFRVVTLARTELEPEIAGDPLLPEVTWSWLTGALEAQSAAYSDSSGTVTRSGSSYFGGLEERPPQTELEIRASWTPRPDDPAAPDALPDMAAHLIAWTELLCQCAGLPPEAGEGSSVVSLPKRRGPQPL
;
A
#
# COMPACT_ATOMS: atom_id res chain seq x y z
N MET A 1 -29.03 -4.41 49.08
CA MET A 1 -29.01 -3.11 48.40
C MET A 1 -27.82 -3.15 47.48
N THR A 2 -28.05 -3.29 46.19
CA THR A 2 -27.01 -3.50 45.17
C THR A 2 -27.09 -2.30 44.26
N GLU A 3 -26.11 -1.39 44.38
CA GLU A 3 -26.02 -0.20 43.53
C GLU A 3 -25.53 -0.61 42.14
N GLY A 4 -26.32 -0.21 41.15
CA GLY A 4 -26.10 -0.49 39.74
C GLY A 4 -25.06 0.44 39.12
N SER A 5 -24.23 -0.17 38.29
CA SER A 5 -23.91 0.24 36.93
C SER A 5 -23.65 1.73 36.69
N GLY A 6 -22.38 2.11 36.77
CA GLY A 6 -21.87 3.29 36.07
C GLY A 6 -21.83 3.02 34.57
N SER A 7 -22.74 3.66 33.84
CA SER A 7 -22.72 3.76 32.38
C SER A 7 -21.51 4.59 31.93
N SER A 8 -20.61 4.00 31.15
CA SER A 8 -19.58 4.73 30.40
C SER A 8 -20.18 5.21 29.09
N ASP A 9 -20.47 6.51 29.02
CA ASP A 9 -20.94 7.24 27.85
C ASP A 9 -19.74 7.45 26.88
N GLY A 10 -19.67 6.63 25.84
CA GLY A 10 -18.70 6.75 24.74
C GLY A 10 -19.35 7.45 23.56
N GLY A 11 -19.03 8.73 23.38
CA GLY A 11 -19.67 9.64 22.41
C GLY A 11 -19.86 9.08 21.01
N GLY A 12 -21.13 8.86 20.64
CA GLY A 12 -21.56 8.66 19.27
C GLY A 12 -21.57 9.98 18.51
N GLY A 13 -20.48 10.29 17.82
CA GLY A 13 -20.48 11.31 16.76
C GLY A 13 -20.75 10.63 15.43
N ASP A 14 -21.76 11.13 14.68
CA ASP A 14 -22.00 10.69 13.31
C ASP A 14 -20.71 10.80 12.47
N THR A 15 -20.49 9.83 11.60
CA THR A 15 -19.30 9.80 10.74
C THR A 15 -19.31 11.01 9.79
N PRO A 16 -18.23 11.80 9.66
CA PRO A 16 -18.20 12.99 8.81
C PRO A 16 -18.46 12.64 7.34
N PRO A 17 -19.29 13.41 6.60
CA PRO A 17 -19.58 13.14 5.19
C PRO A 17 -18.33 12.99 4.31
N PRO A 18 -17.25 13.78 4.47
CA PRO A 18 -16.00 13.56 3.73
C PRO A 18 -15.41 12.16 3.93
N PHE A 19 -15.42 11.66 5.16
CA PHE A 19 -14.90 10.34 5.49
C PHE A 19 -15.81 9.21 4.98
N GLN A 20 -17.13 9.40 5.00
CA GLN A 20 -18.07 8.46 4.37
C GLN A 20 -17.82 8.34 2.86
N ARG A 21 -17.62 9.46 2.16
CA ARG A 21 -17.30 9.45 0.72
C ARG A 21 -15.95 8.77 0.44
N ALA A 22 -14.94 9.09 1.23
CA ALA A 22 -13.61 8.48 1.12
C ALA A 22 -13.66 6.95 1.29
N THR A 23 -14.34 6.46 2.34
CA THR A 23 -14.49 5.01 2.59
C THR A 23 -15.34 4.31 1.53
N ALA A 24 -16.38 4.97 1.01
CA ALA A 24 -17.15 4.47 -0.12
C ALA A 24 -16.29 4.33 -1.39
N ALA A 25 -15.43 5.30 -1.68
CA ALA A 25 -14.48 5.23 -2.80
C ALA A 25 -13.49 4.07 -2.65
N LEU A 26 -12.91 3.88 -1.45
CA LEU A 26 -12.04 2.73 -1.16
C LEU A 26 -12.73 1.39 -1.42
N ASN A 27 -13.98 1.23 -0.98
CA ASN A 27 -14.76 0.00 -1.20
C ASN A 27 -15.16 -0.19 -2.68
N ALA A 28 -15.27 0.90 -3.45
CA ALA A 28 -15.62 0.86 -4.85
C ALA A 28 -14.40 0.67 -5.77
N ALA A 29 -13.18 0.74 -5.26
CA ALA A 29 -11.96 0.53 -6.03
C ALA A 29 -11.98 -0.83 -6.73
N ARG A 30 -11.36 -0.89 -7.91
CA ARG A 30 -11.16 -2.12 -8.67
C ARG A 30 -9.68 -2.30 -8.86
N THR A 31 -9.17 -3.39 -8.30
CA THR A 31 -7.77 -3.79 -8.39
C THR A 31 -7.64 -4.92 -9.39
N ARG A 32 -6.39 -5.22 -9.73
CA ARG A 32 -6.00 -6.40 -10.51
C ARG A 32 -6.49 -7.71 -9.89
N PRO A 33 -6.69 -8.78 -10.69
CA PRO A 33 -7.13 -10.07 -10.17
C PRO A 33 -6.14 -10.72 -9.20
N GLU A 34 -4.85 -10.41 -9.29
CA GLU A 34 -3.82 -10.91 -8.38
C GLU A 34 -3.91 -10.30 -6.97
N VAL A 35 -4.60 -9.15 -6.82
CA VAL A 35 -4.68 -8.40 -5.57
C VAL A 35 -5.93 -8.80 -4.79
N GLN A 36 -5.73 -9.39 -3.62
CA GLN A 36 -6.80 -9.70 -2.67
C GLN A 36 -6.90 -8.63 -1.59
N LEU A 37 -7.95 -7.81 -1.65
CA LEU A 37 -8.25 -6.81 -0.62
C LEU A 37 -9.06 -7.41 0.54
N SER A 38 -8.75 -7.01 1.76
CA SER A 38 -9.51 -7.38 2.96
C SER A 38 -9.62 -6.22 3.94
N ALA A 39 -10.75 -6.10 4.62
CA ALA A 39 -10.93 -5.08 5.65
C ALA A 39 -10.12 -5.43 6.90
N LEU A 40 -9.50 -4.41 7.51
CA LEU A 40 -8.77 -4.56 8.77
C LEU A 40 -9.32 -3.67 9.88
N PRO A 41 -9.15 -4.06 11.16
CA PRO A 41 -9.41 -3.16 12.28
C PRO A 41 -8.56 -1.90 12.17
N ALA A 42 -9.23 -0.75 12.07
CA ALA A 42 -8.54 0.53 11.92
C ALA A 42 -7.84 0.96 13.23
N PRO A 43 -6.69 1.66 13.15
CA PRO A 43 -5.96 2.11 14.34
C PRO A 43 -6.71 3.20 15.09
N LYS A 44 -7.11 2.92 16.33
CA LYS A 44 -7.98 3.80 17.14
C LYS A 44 -7.31 5.04 17.74
N ARG A 45 -5.98 5.16 17.67
CA ARG A 45 -5.21 6.20 18.41
C ARG A 45 -4.55 7.24 17.52
N LEU A 46 -4.63 7.10 16.19
CA LEU A 46 -3.95 7.99 15.25
C LEU A 46 -4.81 9.16 14.79
N ALA A 47 -6.14 8.97 14.74
CA ALA A 47 -7.10 9.96 14.29
C ALA A 47 -8.49 9.66 14.87
N PRO A 48 -9.40 10.66 14.96
CA PRO A 48 -10.79 10.44 15.34
C PRO A 48 -11.53 9.45 14.43
N PHE A 49 -11.23 9.47 13.12
CA PHE A 49 -11.79 8.55 12.14
C PHE A 49 -10.67 7.86 11.37
N SER A 50 -10.77 6.55 11.20
CA SER A 50 -9.80 5.78 10.44
C SER A 50 -10.42 4.57 9.75
N CYS A 51 -9.86 4.20 8.61
CA CYS A 51 -10.20 3.02 7.83
C CYS A 51 -8.91 2.31 7.45
N ALA A 52 -8.91 0.97 7.49
CA ALA A 52 -7.75 0.17 7.14
C ALA A 52 -8.14 -0.97 6.21
N VAL A 53 -7.33 -1.17 5.18
CA VAL A 53 -7.44 -2.24 4.19
C VAL A 53 -6.10 -2.95 4.14
N SER A 54 -6.10 -4.28 4.13
CA SER A 54 -4.94 -5.06 3.72
C SER A 54 -5.05 -5.51 2.28
N ALA A 55 -3.91 -5.75 1.66
CA ALA A 55 -3.79 -6.41 0.39
C ALA A 55 -2.75 -7.52 0.48
N ALA A 56 -3.02 -8.62 -0.19
CA ALA A 56 -2.06 -9.66 -0.54
C ALA A 56 -2.01 -9.76 -2.07
N VAL A 57 -0.82 -9.85 -2.63
CA VAL A 57 -0.60 -10.11 -4.06
C VAL A 57 -0.27 -11.58 -4.21
N MET A 58 -1.12 -12.32 -4.92
CA MET A 58 -0.98 -13.75 -5.11
C MET A 58 -0.18 -14.07 -6.37
N ASP A 59 0.55 -15.19 -6.36
CA ASP A 59 1.23 -15.69 -7.56
C ASP A 59 0.18 -16.18 -8.59
N PRO A 60 0.18 -15.67 -9.84
CA PRO A 60 -0.69 -16.16 -10.90
C PRO A 60 -0.54 -17.66 -11.21
N ALA A 61 0.61 -18.26 -10.88
CA ALA A 61 0.90 -19.67 -11.07
C ALA A 61 0.57 -20.54 -9.85
N ASP A 62 0.41 -19.95 -8.66
CA ASP A 62 0.12 -20.61 -7.40
C ASP A 62 -0.72 -19.69 -6.50
N ASP A 63 -2.04 -19.93 -6.45
CA ASP A 63 -2.99 -19.08 -5.74
C ASP A 63 -2.89 -19.18 -4.20
N GLU A 64 -2.08 -20.11 -3.68
CA GLU A 64 -1.75 -20.20 -2.26
C GLU A 64 -0.48 -19.41 -1.90
N ALA A 65 0.32 -19.00 -2.90
CA ALA A 65 1.57 -18.27 -2.70
C ALA A 65 1.35 -16.75 -2.69
N GLU A 66 1.66 -16.11 -1.56
CA GLU A 66 1.65 -14.66 -1.41
C GLU A 66 3.04 -14.08 -1.75
N LEU A 67 3.10 -13.20 -2.74
CA LEU A 67 4.34 -12.59 -3.22
C LEU A 67 4.66 -11.29 -2.46
N ALA A 68 3.64 -10.50 -2.15
CA ALA A 68 3.77 -9.25 -1.40
C ALA A 68 2.49 -8.98 -0.60
N ASP A 69 2.65 -8.28 0.53
CA ASP A 69 1.54 -7.89 1.38
C ASP A 69 1.65 -6.46 1.86
N GLY A 70 0.55 -5.89 2.30
CA GLY A 70 0.61 -4.63 2.99
C GLY A 70 -0.69 -4.20 3.63
N ARG A 71 -0.62 -3.04 4.27
CA ARG A 71 -1.74 -2.33 4.86
C ARG A 71 -1.78 -0.89 4.38
N PHE A 72 -2.93 -0.49 3.86
CA PHE A 72 -3.31 0.89 3.60
C PHE A 72 -4.20 1.42 4.74
N VAL A 73 -3.78 2.49 5.41
CA VAL A 73 -4.56 3.14 6.46
C VAL A 73 -4.90 4.57 6.05
N LEU A 74 -6.20 4.84 5.93
CA LEU A 74 -6.71 6.20 5.80
C LEU A 74 -7.04 6.77 7.18
N LEU A 75 -6.46 7.91 7.49
CA LEU A 75 -6.71 8.70 8.70
C LEU A 75 -7.47 9.97 8.33
N HIS A 76 -8.43 10.34 9.17
CA HIS A 76 -9.18 11.58 9.00
C HIS A 76 -9.41 12.30 10.33
N ASP A 77 -9.07 13.58 10.34
CA ASP A 77 -9.37 14.53 11.40
C ASP A 77 -10.12 15.72 10.79
N PRO A 78 -11.43 15.88 11.06
CA PRO A 78 -12.22 17.00 10.53
C PRO A 78 -11.70 18.37 10.96
N SER A 79 -10.96 18.44 12.08
CA SER A 79 -10.34 19.68 12.55
C SER A 79 -9.01 19.99 11.85
N GLY A 80 -8.48 19.04 11.07
CA GLY A 80 -7.18 19.12 10.44
C GLY A 80 -6.04 18.83 11.40
N GLN A 81 -4.89 18.42 10.86
CA GLN A 81 -3.66 18.32 11.64
C GLN A 81 -2.52 19.07 10.95
N GLU A 82 -1.80 19.88 11.73
CA GLU A 82 -0.67 20.68 11.24
C GLU A 82 0.41 19.79 10.60
N SER A 83 0.75 18.67 11.24
CA SER A 83 1.76 17.73 10.75
C SER A 83 1.36 17.00 9.46
N TRP A 84 0.07 17.01 9.09
CA TRP A 84 -0.42 16.44 7.84
C TRP A 84 -0.62 17.50 6.77
N HIS A 85 -0.65 18.78 7.16
CA HIS A 85 -1.05 19.90 6.30
C HIS A 85 -2.40 19.65 5.59
N SER A 86 -3.31 18.91 6.24
CA SER A 86 -4.60 18.46 5.68
C SER A 86 -5.51 17.86 6.76
N THR A 87 -6.74 17.51 6.38
CA THR A 87 -7.68 16.70 7.17
C THR A 87 -7.55 15.20 6.92
N PHE A 88 -6.80 14.80 5.90
CA PHE A 88 -6.54 13.40 5.56
C PHE A 88 -5.04 13.08 5.57
N ARG A 89 -4.73 11.86 5.98
CA ARG A 89 -3.38 11.27 5.87
C ARG A 89 -3.50 9.80 5.51
N VAL A 90 -2.68 9.34 4.57
CA VAL A 90 -2.49 7.92 4.33
C VAL A 90 -1.21 7.46 5.01
N VAL A 91 -1.26 6.29 5.64
CA VAL A 91 -0.12 5.59 6.22
C VAL A 91 -0.12 4.16 5.70
N THR A 92 1.05 3.67 5.29
CA THR A 92 1.21 2.32 4.76
C THR A 92 2.41 1.59 5.35
N LEU A 93 2.26 0.27 5.40
CA LEU A 93 3.36 -0.68 5.47
C LEU A 93 3.17 -1.69 4.34
N ALA A 94 4.19 -1.91 3.54
CA ALA A 94 4.23 -2.92 2.47
C ALA A 94 5.47 -3.79 2.63
N ARG A 95 5.35 -5.07 2.31
CA ARG A 95 6.42 -6.07 2.44
C ARG A 95 6.43 -6.99 1.24
N THR A 96 7.63 -7.45 0.90
CA THR A 96 7.85 -8.50 -0.09
C THR A 96 9.09 -9.28 0.28
N GLU A 97 9.08 -10.57 0.00
CA GLU A 97 10.31 -11.35 -0.04
C GLU A 97 11.02 -11.07 -1.37
N LEU A 98 12.34 -10.97 -1.34
CA LEU A 98 13.17 -10.72 -2.51
C LEU A 98 13.91 -11.97 -2.94
N GLU A 99 13.96 -12.18 -4.25
CA GLU A 99 14.90 -13.12 -4.84
C GLU A 99 16.35 -12.70 -4.54
N PRO A 100 17.27 -13.66 -4.27
CA PRO A 100 18.66 -13.38 -3.91
C PRO A 100 19.41 -12.48 -4.92
N GLU A 101 19.07 -12.59 -6.20
CA GLU A 101 19.65 -11.82 -7.31
C GLU A 101 19.34 -10.33 -7.21
N ILE A 102 18.16 -9.98 -6.71
CA ILE A 102 17.68 -8.59 -6.55
C ILE A 102 18.15 -8.01 -5.22
N ALA A 103 18.23 -8.86 -4.19
CA ALA A 103 18.60 -8.47 -2.82
C ALA A 103 19.95 -7.74 -2.71
N GLY A 104 20.88 -7.96 -3.66
CA GLY A 104 22.21 -7.35 -3.67
C GLY A 104 22.28 -5.92 -4.22
N ASP A 105 21.24 -5.40 -4.87
CA ASP A 105 21.30 -4.11 -5.56
C ASP A 105 21.41 -2.94 -4.55
N PRO A 106 22.44 -2.08 -4.61
CA PRO A 106 22.57 -0.93 -3.72
C PRO A 106 21.51 0.16 -3.94
N LEU A 107 20.87 0.22 -5.11
CA LEU A 107 19.84 1.22 -5.46
C LEU A 107 18.42 0.76 -5.14
N LEU A 108 18.27 -0.46 -4.63
CA LEU A 108 16.94 -1.03 -4.36
C LEU A 108 16.05 -0.13 -3.50
N PRO A 109 16.54 0.52 -2.42
CA PRO A 109 15.73 1.43 -1.63
C PRO A 109 15.17 2.61 -2.45
N GLU A 110 16.01 3.28 -3.25
CA GLU A 110 15.63 4.42 -4.06
C GLU A 110 14.67 4.03 -5.19
N VAL A 111 14.94 2.90 -5.85
CA VAL A 111 14.06 2.35 -6.89
C VAL A 111 12.69 2.00 -6.32
N THR A 112 12.66 1.35 -5.16
CA THR A 112 11.41 0.98 -4.48
C THR A 112 10.61 2.21 -4.06
N TRP A 113 11.29 3.25 -3.55
CA TRP A 113 10.63 4.52 -3.24
C TRP A 113 10.02 5.15 -4.50
N SER A 114 10.73 5.08 -5.64
CA SER A 114 10.24 5.60 -6.92
C SER A 114 9.03 4.82 -7.47
N TRP A 115 8.88 3.54 -7.13
CA TRP A 115 7.66 2.78 -7.46
C TRP A 115 6.43 3.34 -6.76
N LEU A 116 6.54 3.79 -5.51
CA LEU A 116 5.42 4.41 -4.78
C LEU A 116 5.02 5.74 -5.44
N THR A 117 5.99 6.63 -5.65
CA THR A 117 5.71 7.95 -6.24
C THR A 117 5.24 7.81 -7.69
N GLY A 118 5.88 6.93 -8.47
CA GLY A 118 5.49 6.65 -9.85
C GLY A 118 4.11 6.03 -9.97
N ALA A 119 3.70 5.14 -9.05
CA ALA A 119 2.35 4.59 -9.04
C ALA A 119 1.28 5.65 -8.70
N LEU A 120 1.56 6.56 -7.77
CA LEU A 120 0.69 7.69 -7.46
C LEU A 120 0.53 8.62 -8.66
N GLU A 121 1.62 8.92 -9.35
CA GLU A 121 1.62 9.73 -10.57
C GLU A 121 0.88 9.04 -11.72
N ALA A 122 1.11 7.74 -11.95
CA ALA A 122 0.45 6.97 -13.00
C ALA A 122 -1.07 6.92 -12.84
N GLN A 123 -1.56 6.89 -11.59
CA GLN A 123 -2.99 6.94 -11.29
C GLN A 123 -3.54 8.37 -11.19
N SER A 124 -2.74 9.38 -11.50
CA SER A 124 -3.10 10.80 -11.33
C SER A 124 -3.58 11.12 -9.91
N ALA A 125 -3.12 10.38 -8.91
CA ALA A 125 -3.56 10.52 -7.52
C ALA A 125 -2.80 11.68 -6.86
N ALA A 126 -3.35 12.89 -6.93
CA ALA A 126 -2.69 14.09 -6.43
C ALA A 126 -2.29 13.96 -4.94
N TYR A 127 -1.03 14.24 -4.61
CA TYR A 127 -0.51 14.10 -3.24
C TYR A 127 0.53 15.16 -2.87
N SER A 128 0.76 15.32 -1.57
CA SER A 128 1.86 16.12 -1.02
C SER A 128 2.43 15.44 0.24
N ASP A 129 3.50 16.02 0.79
CA ASP A 129 4.05 15.66 2.11
C ASP A 129 4.36 14.16 2.28
N SER A 130 4.83 13.54 1.19
CA SER A 130 5.26 12.14 1.18
C SER A 130 6.54 11.95 1.97
N SER A 131 6.55 10.97 2.87
CA SER A 131 7.72 10.61 3.68
C SER A 131 7.69 9.14 4.04
N GLY A 132 8.85 8.55 4.31
CA GLY A 132 8.94 7.14 4.63
C GLY A 132 10.36 6.60 4.68
N THR A 133 10.43 5.27 4.78
CA THR A 133 11.67 4.49 4.78
C THR A 133 11.45 3.24 3.94
N VAL A 134 12.48 2.84 3.19
CA VAL A 134 12.59 1.51 2.60
C VAL A 134 13.71 0.79 3.35
N THR A 135 13.39 -0.36 3.94
CA THR A 135 14.32 -1.16 4.74
C THR A 135 14.51 -2.51 4.07
N ARG A 136 15.76 -2.85 3.78
CA ARG A 136 16.16 -4.20 3.37
C ARG A 136 16.72 -4.93 4.58
N SER A 137 16.16 -6.11 4.89
CA SER A 137 16.66 -6.98 5.96
C SER A 137 16.95 -8.38 5.42
N GLY A 138 18.01 -9.02 5.92
CA GLY A 138 18.44 -10.33 5.44
C GLY A 138 18.71 -11.28 6.60
N SER A 139 18.35 -12.55 6.42
CA SER A 139 18.57 -13.63 7.36
C SER A 139 19.47 -14.70 6.75
N SER A 140 20.54 -15.05 7.46
CA SER A 140 21.35 -16.23 7.19
C SER A 140 21.16 -17.24 8.31
N TYR A 141 20.94 -18.49 7.96
CA TYR A 141 20.65 -19.56 8.91
C TYR A 141 21.87 -20.44 9.13
N PHE A 142 22.05 -20.91 10.38
CA PHE A 142 23.21 -21.69 10.80
C PHE A 142 22.79 -22.81 11.76
N GLY A 143 23.62 -23.85 11.91
CA GLY A 143 23.37 -24.96 12.83
C GLY A 143 22.10 -25.72 12.47
N GLY A 144 21.19 -25.93 13.43
CA GLY A 144 19.95 -26.69 13.19
C GLY A 144 18.96 -26.06 12.19
N LEU A 145 19.29 -24.91 11.60
CA LEU A 145 18.52 -24.25 10.55
C LEU A 145 19.30 -24.14 9.22
N GLU A 146 20.48 -24.76 9.10
CA GLU A 146 21.37 -24.61 7.94
C GLU A 146 20.75 -25.07 6.60
N GLU A 147 19.75 -25.94 6.64
CA GLU A 147 19.01 -26.37 5.44
C GLU A 147 18.08 -25.28 4.89
N ARG A 148 17.83 -24.20 5.64
CA ARG A 148 16.98 -23.08 5.17
C ARG A 148 17.77 -22.15 4.24
N PRO A 149 17.22 -21.79 3.08
CA PRO A 149 17.85 -20.80 2.21
C PRO A 149 17.90 -19.43 2.90
N PRO A 150 18.93 -18.59 2.64
CA PRO A 150 18.93 -17.22 3.09
C PRO A 150 17.68 -16.47 2.58
N GLN A 151 17.11 -15.63 3.43
CA GLN A 151 15.89 -14.87 3.13
C GLN A 151 16.19 -13.38 3.17
N THR A 152 15.68 -12.62 2.21
CA THR A 152 15.73 -11.15 2.25
C THR A 152 14.33 -10.59 2.15
N GLU A 153 13.96 -9.71 3.07
CA GLU A 153 12.69 -8.98 3.07
C GLU A 153 12.94 -7.51 2.76
N LEU A 154 12.07 -6.94 1.95
CA LEU A 154 11.97 -5.51 1.73
C LEU A 154 10.72 -4.98 2.41
N GLU A 155 10.87 -3.99 3.27
CA GLU A 155 9.77 -3.34 3.97
C GLU A 155 9.72 -1.86 3.61
N ILE A 156 8.55 -1.38 3.18
CA ILE A 156 8.29 0.01 2.88
C ILE A 156 7.34 0.54 3.94
N ARG A 157 7.76 1.57 4.67
CA ARG A 157 6.88 2.36 5.55
C ARG A 157 6.76 3.73 4.96
N ALA A 158 5.56 4.13 4.59
CA ALA A 158 5.35 5.43 3.98
C ALA A 158 4.10 6.11 4.50
N SER A 159 4.04 7.42 4.32
CA SER A 159 2.84 8.20 4.55
C SER A 159 2.84 9.41 3.63
N TRP A 160 1.66 9.84 3.22
CA TRP A 160 1.49 11.02 2.36
C TRP A 160 0.15 11.66 2.64
N THR A 161 -0.01 12.88 2.15
CA THR A 161 -1.24 13.67 2.23
C THR A 161 -1.95 13.62 0.89
N PRO A 162 -3.11 12.92 0.78
CA PRO A 162 -3.96 12.97 -0.41
C PRO A 162 -4.44 14.39 -0.69
N ARG A 163 -4.47 14.80 -1.95
CA ARG A 163 -4.93 16.12 -2.40
C ARG A 163 -6.08 15.97 -3.40
N PRO A 164 -7.05 16.89 -3.39
CA PRO A 164 -8.01 16.96 -4.48
C PRO A 164 -7.31 17.37 -5.79
N ASP A 165 -7.76 16.85 -6.91
CA ASP A 165 -7.22 17.18 -8.24
C ASP A 165 -7.49 18.65 -8.61
N ASP A 166 -8.69 19.15 -8.27
CA ASP A 166 -9.04 20.56 -8.35
C ASP A 166 -9.24 21.15 -6.94
N PRO A 167 -8.19 21.72 -6.33
CA PRO A 167 -8.28 22.32 -5.00
C PRO A 167 -9.13 23.60 -4.97
N ALA A 168 -9.48 24.18 -6.12
CA ALA A 168 -10.33 25.36 -6.20
C ALA A 168 -11.83 25.01 -6.17
N ALA A 169 -12.20 23.74 -6.39
CA ALA A 169 -13.59 23.31 -6.35
C ALA A 169 -14.14 23.31 -4.91
N PRO A 170 -15.40 23.74 -4.71
CA PRO A 170 -16.05 23.66 -3.40
C PRO A 170 -16.19 22.19 -2.98
N ASP A 171 -15.89 21.90 -1.71
CA ASP A 171 -15.93 20.54 -1.13
C ASP A 171 -15.06 19.49 -1.83
N ALA A 172 -14.03 19.93 -2.56
CA ALA A 172 -13.11 19.05 -3.27
C ALA A 172 -12.49 18.02 -2.32
N LEU A 173 -12.58 16.74 -2.68
CA LEU A 173 -11.96 15.64 -1.96
C LEU A 173 -10.91 14.96 -2.83
N PRO A 174 -9.85 14.42 -2.21
CA PRO A 174 -8.94 13.52 -2.90
C PRO A 174 -9.67 12.27 -3.40
N ASP A 175 -9.26 11.77 -4.57
CA ASP A 175 -9.72 10.47 -5.06
C ASP A 175 -9.02 9.33 -4.30
N MET A 176 -9.68 8.88 -3.22
CA MET A 176 -9.14 7.81 -2.39
C MET A 176 -9.09 6.45 -3.12
N ALA A 177 -9.91 6.23 -4.14
CA ALA A 177 -9.82 5.03 -4.95
C ALA A 177 -8.52 5.03 -5.77
N ALA A 178 -8.18 6.16 -6.41
CA ALA A 178 -6.92 6.32 -7.15
C ALA A 178 -5.69 6.09 -6.24
N HIS A 179 -5.70 6.62 -5.01
CA HIS A 179 -4.64 6.37 -4.04
C HIS A 179 -4.53 4.89 -3.62
N LEU A 180 -5.65 4.20 -3.42
CA LEU A 180 -5.64 2.77 -3.08
C LEU A 180 -5.12 1.93 -4.25
N ILE A 181 -5.55 2.23 -5.47
CA ILE A 181 -5.09 1.53 -6.69
C ILE A 181 -3.59 1.76 -6.89
N ALA A 182 -3.10 3.00 -6.76
CA ALA A 182 -1.67 3.31 -6.83
C ALA A 182 -0.87 2.50 -5.80
N TRP A 183 -1.38 2.37 -4.57
CA TRP A 183 -0.76 1.57 -3.55
C TRP A 183 -0.75 0.07 -3.89
N THR A 184 -1.81 -0.47 -4.51
CA THR A 184 -1.80 -1.87 -4.97
C THR A 184 -0.84 -2.09 -6.14
N GLU A 185 -0.64 -1.10 -7.01
CA GLU A 185 0.38 -1.17 -8.07
C GLU A 185 1.81 -1.16 -7.50
N LEU A 186 2.05 -0.47 -6.39
CA LEU A 186 3.32 -0.60 -5.66
C LEU A 186 3.53 -2.05 -5.20
N LEU A 187 2.52 -2.68 -4.62
CA LEU A 187 2.62 -4.07 -4.16
C LEU A 187 2.87 -5.03 -5.33
N CYS A 188 2.20 -4.83 -6.46
CA CYS A 188 2.41 -5.64 -7.66
C CYS A 188 3.84 -5.51 -8.20
N GLN A 189 4.40 -4.29 -8.20
CA GLN A 189 5.80 -4.07 -8.57
C GLN A 189 6.77 -4.74 -7.59
N CYS A 190 6.48 -4.69 -6.28
CA CYS A 190 7.27 -5.39 -5.27
C CYS A 190 7.23 -6.91 -5.47
N ALA A 191 6.06 -7.45 -5.82
CA ALA A 191 5.84 -8.85 -6.18
C ALA A 191 6.45 -9.26 -7.55
N GLY A 192 7.09 -8.33 -8.27
CA GLY A 192 7.69 -8.62 -9.58
C GLY A 192 6.68 -8.85 -10.71
N LEU A 193 5.40 -8.51 -10.49
CA LEU A 193 4.39 -8.62 -11.54
C LEU A 193 4.64 -7.57 -12.63
N PRO A 194 4.44 -7.90 -13.92
CA PRO A 194 4.55 -6.93 -14.99
C PRO A 194 3.48 -5.84 -14.80
N PRO A 195 3.79 -4.56 -15.15
CA PRO A 195 2.78 -3.50 -15.11
C PRO A 195 1.61 -3.87 -16.03
N GLU A 196 0.38 -3.53 -15.63
CA GLU A 196 -0.76 -3.73 -16.52
C GLU A 196 -0.54 -2.92 -17.80
N ALA A 197 -0.62 -3.61 -18.94
CA ALA A 197 -0.58 -2.94 -20.23
C ALA A 197 -1.89 -2.14 -20.38
N GLY A 198 -1.88 -0.88 -19.95
CA GLY A 198 -2.88 0.08 -20.40
C GLY A 198 -2.85 0.14 -21.93
N GLU A 199 -3.99 0.40 -22.57
CA GLU A 199 -4.07 0.70 -24.00
C GLU A 199 -3.11 1.86 -24.33
N GLY A 200 -1.87 1.55 -24.70
CA GLY A 200 -0.81 2.54 -24.94
C GLY A 200 0.58 2.16 -24.44
N SER A 201 0.74 1.15 -23.57
CA SER A 201 2.07 0.69 -23.14
C SER A 201 2.61 -0.38 -24.10
N SER A 202 3.11 0.04 -25.25
CA SER A 202 3.93 -0.82 -26.11
C SER A 202 5.33 -0.98 -25.52
N VAL A 203 5.46 -1.68 -24.40
CA VAL A 203 6.75 -2.19 -23.96
C VAL A 203 7.04 -3.44 -24.77
N VAL A 204 7.97 -3.32 -25.73
CA VAL A 204 8.53 -4.44 -26.48
C VAL A 204 9.19 -5.39 -25.48
N SER A 205 8.60 -6.57 -25.27
CA SER A 205 9.27 -7.63 -24.52
C SER A 205 10.59 -7.97 -25.21
N LEU A 206 11.71 -7.86 -24.50
CA LEU A 206 12.99 -8.37 -25.00
C LEU A 206 12.86 -9.87 -25.28
N PRO A 207 13.32 -10.38 -26.44
CA PRO A 207 13.26 -11.80 -26.73
C PRO A 207 14.13 -12.57 -25.73
N LYS A 208 13.55 -13.55 -25.03
CA LYS A 208 14.30 -14.52 -24.23
C LYS A 208 15.31 -15.21 -25.16
N ARG A 209 16.61 -14.95 -24.94
CA ARG A 209 17.71 -15.59 -25.67
C ARG A 209 17.66 -17.10 -25.40
N ARG A 210 17.26 -17.89 -26.40
CA ARG A 210 17.40 -19.35 -26.36
C ARG A 210 18.88 -19.69 -26.19
N GLY A 211 19.21 -20.37 -25.09
CA GLY A 211 20.53 -20.97 -24.91
C GLY A 211 20.80 -22.03 -26.00
N PRO A 212 22.07 -22.27 -26.34
CA PRO A 212 22.45 -23.25 -27.35
C PRO A 212 22.06 -24.66 -26.89
N GLN A 213 21.46 -25.42 -27.82
CA GLN A 213 21.06 -26.81 -27.62
C GLN A 213 22.31 -27.71 -27.77
N PRO A 214 22.64 -28.57 -26.79
CA PRO A 214 23.75 -29.51 -26.93
C PRO A 214 23.40 -30.60 -27.95
N LEU A 215 24.39 -30.97 -28.77
CA LEU A 215 24.36 -32.05 -29.76
C LEU A 215 24.37 -33.43 -29.12
#